data_AF-A0A9P4SF48-F1
#
_entry.id   AF-A0A9P4SF48-F1
#
_cell.length_a   1.000
_cell.length_b   1.000
_cell.length_c   1.000
_cell.angle_alpha   90.00
_cell.angle_beta   90.00
_cell.angle_gamma   90.00
#
_symmetry.space_group_name_H-M   'P 1'
#
loop_
_entity.id
_entity.type
_entity.pdbx_description
1 polymer ?
#
loop_
_entity_poly.entity_id
_entity_poly.type
_entity_poly.pdbx_seq_one_letter_code
_entity_poly.pdbx_strand_id
1 'polypeptide(L)'
;MESHHTVSSQIIYGFNEIKYNRLIEIAEICKQLRRRHANQFRRALWYNQFQRFGKELRRLIEFIDTAEQTFRTIEILSRVQEWSSFIIHWTLSASQLIADVRYASIGVAWLGLLAEVSSILRLQELRTEVSSDETAH
;
A
#
# COMPACT_ATOMS: atom_id res chain seq x y z
N MET A 1 -26.31 16.69 -0.46
CA MET A 1 -25.57 16.66 -1.74
C MET A 1 -24.20 17.35 -1.64
N GLU A 2 -23.56 17.44 -0.46
CA GLU A 2 -22.30 18.21 -0.27
C GLU A 2 -21.08 17.35 0.15
N SER A 3 -21.22 16.03 0.24
CA SER A 3 -20.20 15.15 0.82
C SER A 3 -19.09 14.70 -0.13
N HIS A 4 -19.30 14.69 -1.45
CA HIS A 4 -18.33 14.16 -2.42
C HIS A 4 -17.11 15.06 -2.66
N HIS A 5 -17.25 16.38 -2.49
CA HIS A 5 -16.13 17.31 -2.67
C HIS A 5 -15.18 17.37 -1.46
N THR A 6 -15.68 17.07 -0.25
CA THR A 6 -14.93 17.30 0.99
C THR A 6 -13.83 16.26 1.24
N VAL A 7 -14.05 15.00 0.85
CA VAL A 7 -13.10 13.89 1.07
C VAL A 7 -11.96 13.93 0.05
N SER A 8 -12.28 14.16 -1.23
CA SER A 8 -11.26 14.41 -2.26
C SER A 8 -10.33 15.56 -1.87
N SER A 9 -10.88 16.67 -1.33
CA SER A 9 -10.06 17.77 -0.79
C SER A 9 -9.23 17.37 0.43
N GLN A 10 -9.72 16.51 1.34
CA GLN A 10 -8.92 16.03 2.48
C GLN A 10 -7.80 15.06 2.08
N ILE A 11 -7.94 14.31 0.99
CA ILE A 11 -6.87 13.51 0.41
C ILE A 11 -5.83 14.42 -0.28
N ILE A 12 -6.30 15.46 -0.99
CA ILE A 12 -5.46 16.50 -1.64
C ILE A 12 -4.61 17.28 -0.61
N TYR A 13 -5.17 17.62 0.56
CA TYR A 13 -4.48 18.39 1.61
C TYR A 13 -3.87 17.54 2.73
N GLY A 14 -4.20 16.25 2.80
CA GLY A 14 -3.82 15.35 3.90
C GLY A 14 -2.54 14.55 3.65
N PHE A 15 -2.00 14.57 2.43
CA PHE A 15 -0.71 13.97 2.11
C PHE A 15 0.41 14.96 2.47
N ASN A 16 0.72 15.02 3.77
CA ASN A 16 1.77 15.88 4.29
C ASN A 16 3.15 15.22 4.19
N GLU A 17 4.18 16.04 4.36
CA GLU A 17 5.59 15.62 4.33
C GLU A 17 5.87 14.46 5.30
N ILE A 18 5.19 14.41 6.45
CA ILE A 18 5.33 13.34 7.44
C ILE A 18 4.90 11.98 6.86
N LYS A 19 3.71 11.91 6.25
CA LYS A 19 3.20 10.68 5.63
C LYS A 19 4.08 10.24 4.47
N TYR A 20 4.55 11.20 3.67
CA TYR A 20 5.44 10.93 2.56
C TYR A 20 6.79 10.34 3.02
N ASN A 21 7.43 10.98 3.99
CA ASN A 21 8.67 10.48 4.61
C ASN A 21 8.45 9.07 5.20
N ARG A 22 7.28 8.83 5.79
CA ARG A 22 6.95 7.50 6.31
C ARG A 22 6.87 6.43 5.23
N LEU A 23 6.32 6.74 4.04
CA LEU A 23 6.33 5.80 2.91
C LEU A 23 7.77 5.50 2.44
N ILE A 24 8.65 6.51 2.41
CA ILE A 24 10.07 6.31 2.08
C ILE A 24 10.73 5.36 3.07
N GLU A 25 10.52 5.57 4.38
CA GLU A 25 11.04 4.70 5.42
C GLU A 25 10.57 3.25 5.25
N ILE A 26 9.26 3.05 5.00
CA ILE A 26 8.69 1.71 4.76
C ILE A 26 9.32 1.08 3.51
N ALA A 27 9.52 1.84 2.43
CA ALA A 27 10.15 1.36 1.22
C ALA A 27 11.61 0.94 1.45
N GLU A 28 12.34 1.65 2.31
CA GLU A 28 13.71 1.29 2.68
C GLU A 28 13.73 0.04 3.57
N ILE A 29 12.82 -0.09 4.53
CA ILE A 29 12.65 -1.33 5.32
C ILE A 29 12.39 -2.51 4.38
N CYS A 30 11.49 -2.37 3.41
CA CYS A 30 11.19 -3.41 2.43
C CYS A 30 12.44 -3.78 1.62
N LYS A 31 13.24 -2.80 1.21
CA LYS A 31 14.50 -3.01 0.48
C LYS A 31 15.54 -3.74 1.34
N GLN A 32 15.67 -3.39 2.62
CA GLN A 32 16.60 -4.05 3.54
C GLN A 32 16.18 -5.50 3.81
N LEU A 33 14.91 -5.76 4.10
CA LEU A 33 14.37 -7.11 4.29
C LEU A 33 14.57 -7.96 3.02
N ARG A 34 14.28 -7.40 1.85
CA ARG A 34 14.53 -8.07 0.57
C ARG A 34 16.00 -8.43 0.41
N ARG A 35 16.93 -7.49 0.68
CA ARG A 35 18.38 -7.77 0.57
C ARG A 35 18.80 -8.89 1.53
N ARG A 36 18.34 -8.87 2.78
CA ARG A 36 18.68 -9.87 3.80
C ARG A 36 18.18 -11.26 3.43
N HIS A 37 17.00 -11.36 2.84
CA HIS A 37 16.33 -12.65 2.63
C HIS A 37 16.32 -13.15 1.17
N ALA A 38 16.93 -12.42 0.23
CA ALA A 38 16.94 -12.76 -1.19
C ALA A 38 17.49 -14.15 -1.52
N ASN A 39 18.47 -14.64 -0.76
CA ASN A 39 19.05 -15.95 -0.99
C ASN A 39 18.26 -17.07 -0.29
N GLN A 40 17.57 -16.77 0.80
CA GLN A 40 16.81 -17.74 1.59
C GLN A 40 15.45 -18.05 0.95
N PHE A 41 14.76 -17.04 0.40
CA PHE A 41 13.37 -17.18 -0.04
C PHE A 41 13.18 -16.91 -1.53
N ARG A 42 14.24 -17.00 -2.35
CA ARG A 42 14.21 -16.70 -3.79
C ARG A 42 13.05 -17.36 -4.54
N ARG A 43 12.64 -18.57 -4.14
CA ARG A 43 11.58 -19.35 -4.79
C ARG A 43 10.26 -19.35 -4.01
N ALA A 44 10.18 -18.65 -2.88
CA ALA A 44 8.98 -18.64 -2.07
C ALA A 44 7.92 -17.71 -2.69
N LEU A 45 6.68 -18.20 -2.82
CA LEU A 45 5.59 -17.43 -3.42
C LEU A 45 5.29 -16.15 -2.64
N TRP A 46 5.26 -16.23 -1.31
CA TRP A 46 5.07 -15.07 -0.44
C TRP A 46 6.16 -14.02 -0.66
N TYR A 47 7.40 -14.45 -0.96
CA TYR A 47 8.53 -13.56 -1.16
C TYR A 47 8.41 -12.79 -2.48
N ASN A 48 7.88 -13.43 -3.53
CA ASN A 48 7.54 -12.74 -4.78
C ASN A 48 6.47 -11.66 -4.56
N GLN A 49 5.46 -11.96 -3.74
CA GLN A 49 4.41 -11.00 -3.38
C GLN A 49 4.96 -9.84 -2.54
N PHE A 50 5.84 -10.11 -1.59
CA PHE A 50 6.57 -9.09 -0.83
C PHE A 50 7.43 -8.20 -1.73
N GLN A 51 8.14 -8.79 -2.69
CA GLN A 51 8.91 -8.03 -3.68
C GLN A 51 8.03 -7.13 -4.54
N ARG A 52 6.86 -7.64 -4.96
CA ARG A 52 5.88 -6.86 -5.72
C ARG A 52 5.37 -5.68 -4.89
N PHE A 53 4.97 -5.91 -3.64
CA PHE A 53 4.57 -4.85 -2.71
C PHE A 53 5.64 -3.74 -2.63
N GLY A 54 6.89 -4.09 -2.32
CA GLY A 54 7.98 -3.10 -2.24
C GLY A 54 8.32 -2.42 -3.58
N LYS A 55 7.99 -3.04 -4.72
CA LYS A 55 8.15 -2.42 -6.05
C LYS A 55 7.04 -1.41 -6.32
N GLU A 56 5.78 -1.77 -6.07
CA GLU A 56 4.65 -0.87 -6.22
C GLU A 56 4.77 0.33 -5.28
N LEU A 57 5.20 0.12 -4.03
CA LEU A 57 5.46 1.21 -3.10
C LEU A 57 6.49 2.22 -3.62
N ARG A 58 7.60 1.74 -4.19
CA ARG A 58 8.59 2.64 -4.80
C ARG A 58 8.01 3.40 -6.00
N ARG A 59 7.25 2.73 -6.86
CA ARG A 59 6.59 3.38 -8.00
C ARG A 59 5.64 4.49 -7.56
N LEU A 60 4.92 4.27 -6.46
CA LEU A 60 4.05 5.30 -5.88
C LEU A 60 4.86 6.50 -5.39
N ILE A 61 5.97 6.28 -4.69
CA ILE A 61 6.86 7.34 -4.20
C ILE A 61 7.47 8.12 -5.38
N GLU A 62 8.03 7.42 -6.36
CA GLU A 62 8.58 8.03 -7.59
C GLU A 62 7.51 8.86 -8.30
N PHE A 63 6.30 8.33 -8.40
CA PHE A 63 5.17 9.05 -8.98
C PHE A 63 4.82 10.31 -8.20
N ILE A 64 4.76 10.23 -6.86
CA ILE A 64 4.55 11.38 -5.98
C ILE A 64 5.64 12.42 -6.20
N ASP A 65 6.91 12.03 -6.40
CA ASP A 65 7.98 12.99 -6.63
C ASP A 65 7.88 13.71 -7.98
N THR A 66 7.52 12.99 -9.03
CA THR A 66 7.55 13.50 -10.40
C THR A 66 6.25 14.18 -10.86
N ALA A 67 5.12 13.89 -10.22
CA ALA A 67 3.83 14.42 -10.65
C ALA A 67 3.69 15.91 -10.35
N GLU A 68 3.27 16.70 -11.35
CA GLU A 68 2.83 18.09 -11.17
C GLU A 68 1.69 18.16 -10.14
N GLN A 69 1.73 19.15 -9.24
CA GLN A 69 0.81 19.26 -8.09
C GLN A 69 -0.68 19.11 -8.46
N THR A 70 -1.06 19.55 -9.66
CA THR A 70 -2.45 19.58 -10.16
C THR A 70 -3.01 18.22 -10.56
N PHE A 71 -2.20 17.28 -11.02
CA PHE A 71 -2.64 15.93 -11.46
C PHE A 71 -2.31 14.82 -10.45
N ARG A 72 -1.45 15.14 -9.48
CA ARG A 72 -0.92 14.21 -8.47
C ARG A 72 -2.01 13.42 -7.75
N THR A 73 -3.13 14.04 -7.39
CA THR A 73 -4.13 13.39 -6.52
C THR A 73 -5.00 12.37 -7.24
N ILE A 74 -5.55 12.70 -8.41
CA ILE A 74 -6.44 11.79 -9.15
C ILE A 74 -5.67 10.54 -9.59
N GLU A 75 -4.41 10.72 -10.02
CA GLU A 75 -3.57 9.60 -10.42
C GLU A 75 -3.07 8.77 -9.22
N ILE A 76 -2.80 9.39 -8.06
CA ILE A 76 -2.56 8.63 -6.82
C ILE A 76 -3.79 7.79 -6.47
N LEU A 77 -4.99 8.38 -6.49
CA LEU A 77 -6.22 7.68 -6.17
C LEU A 77 -6.47 6.49 -7.10
N SER A 78 -6.30 6.70 -8.41
CA SER A 78 -6.42 5.63 -9.41
C SER A 78 -5.43 4.48 -9.14
N ARG A 79 -4.15 4.78 -8.88
CA ARG A 79 -3.15 3.76 -8.53
C ARG A 79 -3.46 3.04 -7.22
N VAL A 80 -3.92 3.77 -6.21
CA VAL A 80 -4.32 3.22 -4.92
C VAL A 80 -5.55 2.31 -5.09
N GLN A 81 -6.48 2.66 -5.98
CA GLN A 81 -7.62 1.83 -6.33
C GLN A 81 -7.20 0.54 -7.04
N GLU A 82 -6.21 0.57 -7.93
CA GLU A 82 -5.63 -0.65 -8.52
C GLU A 82 -5.04 -1.58 -7.44
N TRP A 83 -4.46 -1.02 -6.38
CA TRP A 83 -3.88 -1.79 -5.28
C TRP A 83 -4.91 -2.53 -4.43
N SER A 84 -6.19 -2.15 -4.48
CA SER A 84 -7.26 -2.88 -3.79
C SER A 84 -7.29 -4.36 -4.16
N SER A 85 -6.97 -4.69 -5.42
CA SER A 85 -6.85 -6.07 -5.88
C SER A 85 -5.61 -6.78 -5.31
N PHE A 86 -4.48 -6.08 -5.21
CA PHE A 86 -3.22 -6.65 -4.73
C PHE A 86 -3.16 -6.79 -3.22
N ILE A 87 -3.84 -5.91 -2.48
CA ILE A 87 -3.74 -5.87 -1.02
C ILE A 87 -4.31 -7.12 -0.37
N ILE A 88 -5.36 -7.70 -0.97
CA ILE A 88 -5.93 -8.98 -0.54
C ILE A 88 -4.87 -10.08 -0.69
N HIS A 89 -4.20 -10.16 -1.85
CA HIS A 89 -3.16 -11.15 -2.10
C HIS A 89 -1.94 -10.98 -1.19
N TRP A 90 -1.53 -9.74 -0.93
CA TRP A 90 -0.42 -9.45 -0.01
C TRP A 90 -0.77 -9.82 1.43
N THR A 91 -1.98 -9.48 1.89
CA THR A 91 -2.46 -9.79 3.25
C THR A 91 -2.58 -11.30 3.46
N LEU A 92 -3.12 -12.03 2.49
CA LEU A 92 -3.20 -13.48 2.53
C LEU A 92 -1.80 -14.12 2.54
N SER A 93 -0.87 -13.62 1.73
CA SER A 93 0.51 -14.12 1.69
C SER A 93 1.24 -13.90 3.01
N ALA A 94 1.06 -12.72 3.63
CA ALA A 94 1.60 -12.42 4.95
C ALA A 94 0.97 -13.33 6.02
N SER A 95 -0.35 -13.53 5.98
CA SER A 95 -1.07 -14.40 6.91
C SER A 95 -0.64 -15.87 6.81
N GLN A 96 -0.43 -16.38 5.59
CA GLN A 96 0.12 -17.71 5.36
C GLN A 96 1.53 -17.85 5.95
N LEU A 97 2.37 -16.82 5.83
CA LEU A 97 3.71 -16.81 6.41
C LEU A 97 3.67 -16.81 7.95
N ILE A 98 2.68 -16.12 8.54
CA ILE A 98 2.43 -16.15 9.99
C ILE A 98 2.00 -17.56 10.42
N ALA A 99 1.09 -18.18 9.68
CA ALA A 99 0.59 -19.52 9.96
C ALA A 99 1.67 -20.62 9.83
N ASP A 100 2.69 -20.44 8.99
CA ASP A 100 3.83 -21.37 8.85
C ASP A 100 4.73 -21.38 10.12
N VAL A 101 4.62 -20.40 11.01
CA VAL A 101 5.35 -20.23 12.29
C VAL A 101 6.87 -20.05 12.14
N ARG A 102 7.53 -20.81 11.29
CA ARG A 102 8.99 -20.79 11.02
C ARG A 102 9.53 -19.40 10.69
N TYR A 103 8.70 -18.58 10.05
CA TYR A 103 9.03 -17.21 9.66
C TYR A 103 7.96 -16.21 10.07
N ALA A 104 7.20 -16.52 11.12
CA ALA A 104 6.06 -15.71 11.54
C ALA A 104 6.46 -14.26 11.87
N SER A 105 7.65 -14.03 12.40
CA SER A 105 8.15 -12.67 12.67
C SER A 105 8.25 -11.81 11.40
N ILE A 106 8.68 -12.39 10.27
CA ILE A 106 8.71 -11.71 8.97
C ILE A 106 7.28 -11.46 8.48
N GLY A 107 6.39 -12.45 8.66
CA GLY A 107 4.98 -12.32 8.30
C GLY A 107 4.28 -11.21 9.08
N VAL A 108 4.48 -11.13 10.40
CA VAL A 108 3.94 -10.07 11.26
C VAL A 108 4.52 -8.72 10.89
N ALA A 109 5.84 -8.63 10.67
CA ALA A 109 6.46 -7.39 10.23
C ALA A 109 5.87 -6.91 8.89
N TRP A 110 5.73 -7.79 7.91
CA TRP A 110 5.14 -7.44 6.62
C TRP A 110 3.67 -7.03 6.75
N LEU A 111 2.87 -7.75 7.55
CA LEU A 111 1.48 -7.39 7.81
C LEU A 111 1.36 -6.01 8.45
N GLY A 112 2.26 -5.66 9.37
CA GLY A 112 2.36 -4.33 9.96
C GLY A 112 2.66 -3.24 8.93
N LEU A 113 3.62 -3.48 8.03
CA LEU A 113 3.93 -2.55 6.94
C LEU A 113 2.74 -2.38 5.98
N LEU A 114 2.01 -3.46 5.66
CA LEU A 114 0.80 -3.39 4.84
C LEU A 114 -0.30 -2.57 5.50
N ALA A 115 -0.56 -2.79 6.79
CA ALA A 115 -1.54 -2.04 7.56
C ALA A 115 -1.19 -0.54 7.62
N GLU A 116 0.09 -0.24 7.83
CA GLU A 116 0.57 1.14 7.91
C GLU A 116 0.44 1.87 6.55
N VAL A 117 0.86 1.24 5.45
CA VAL A 117 0.66 1.80 4.10
C VAL A 117 -0.82 1.96 3.79
N SER A 118 -1.66 1.01 4.18
CA SER A 118 -3.12 1.10 4.00
C SER A 118 -3.73 2.28 4.73
N SER A 119 -3.25 2.54 5.94
CA SER A 119 -3.68 3.67 6.77
C SER A 119 -3.23 5.00 6.17
N ILE A 120 -1.96 5.11 5.75
CA ILE A 120 -1.40 6.32 5.13
C ILE A 120 -2.18 6.68 3.85
N LEU A 121 -2.50 5.68 3.04
CA LEU A 121 -3.20 5.85 1.76
C LEU A 121 -4.73 5.88 1.89
N ARG A 122 -5.28 5.76 3.11
CA ARG A 122 -6.74 5.72 3.36
C ARG A 122 -7.47 4.71 2.48
N LEU A 123 -6.85 3.56 2.21
CA LEU A 123 -7.41 2.49 1.38
C LEU A 123 -8.77 1.97 1.89
N GLN A 124 -9.09 2.19 3.17
CA GLN A 124 -10.38 1.83 3.77
C GLN A 124 -11.52 2.80 3.42
N GLU A 125 -11.22 4.09 3.25
CA GLU A 125 -12.21 5.13 2.90
C GLU A 125 -12.63 5.00 1.42
N LEU A 126 -11.68 4.66 0.54
CA LEU A 126 -11.95 4.40 -0.88
C LEU A 126 -12.85 3.17 -1.13
N ARG A 127 -12.77 2.14 -0.28
CA ARG A 127 -13.62 0.95 -0.40
C ARG A 127 -15.07 1.23 -0.03
N THR A 128 -15.32 2.17 0.86
CA THR A 128 -16.68 2.49 1.32
C THR A 128 -17.48 3.27 0.27
N GLU A 129 -16.81 4.09 -0.54
CA GLU A 129 -17.44 4.88 -1.61
C GLU A 129 -17.82 4.04 -2.85
N VAL A 130 -16.95 3.13 -3.28
CA VAL A 130 -17.25 2.23 -4.43
C VAL A 130 -18.40 1.28 -4.12
N SER A 131 -18.49 0.79 -2.88
CA SER A 131 -19.58 -0.09 -2.45
C SER A 131 -20.93 0.61 -2.34
N SER A 132 -20.96 1.93 -2.10
CA SER A 132 -22.22 2.70 -2.06
C SER A 132 -22.78 3.01 -3.45
N ASP A 133 -21.93 3.15 -4.47
CA ASP A 133 -22.37 3.36 -5.86
C ASP A 133 -22.95 2.07 -6.48
N GLU A 134 -22.44 0.89 -6.13
CA GLU A 134 -22.97 -0.40 -6.60
C GLU A 134 -24.36 -0.75 -6.01
N THR A 135 -24.73 -0.15 -4.87
CA THR A 135 -26.05 -0.34 -4.24
C THR A 135 -27.10 0.70 -4.64
N ALA A 136 -26.73 1.68 -5.49
CA ALA A 136 -27.58 2.78 -5.94
C ALA A 136 -28.03 2.65 -7.42
N HIS A 137 -27.85 1.48 -8.02
CA HIS A 137 -28.43 1.07 -9.32
C HIS A 137 -29.21 -0.24 -9.15
#